data_AF-A0A350EQQ0-F1
#
_entry.id   AF-A0A350EQQ0-F1
#
_cell.length_a   1.000
_cell.length_b   1.000
_cell.length_c   1.000
_cell.angle_alpha   90.00
_cell.angle_beta   90.00
_cell.angle_gamma   90.00
#
_symmetry.space_group_name_H-M   'P 1'
#
loop_
_entity.id
_entity.type
_entity.pdbx_description
1 polymer ?
#
loop_
_entity_poly.entity_id
_entity_poly.type
_entity_poly.pdbx_seq_one_letter_code
_entity_poly.pdbx_strand_id
1 'polypeptide(L)'
;ALATNPGAALRYLEVIGEGRPLEHPPLPFIAIPTTAGTGAEMTRNAVLHSPEHRLKASLRSPLMLPRIALVDPETTLTVPPPVTAATGMDALT
;
A
#
# COMPACT_ATOMS: atom_id res chain seq x y z
N ALA A 1 1.98 0.64 9.90
CA ALA A 1 3.10 -0.23 10.30
C ALA A 1 4.19 0.51 11.07
N LEU A 2 4.79 1.55 10.49
CA LEU A 2 5.93 2.26 11.07
C LEU A 2 5.61 3.08 12.34
N ALA A 3 4.34 3.40 12.59
CA ALA A 3 3.93 4.06 13.82
C ALA A 3 4.25 3.26 15.10
N THR A 4 4.31 1.92 15.00
CA THR A 4 4.61 1.01 16.13
C THR A 4 5.94 0.28 15.97
N ASN A 5 6.63 0.49 14.85
CA ASN A 5 7.91 -0.15 14.52
C ASN A 5 8.94 0.96 14.25
N PRO A 6 9.83 1.27 15.21
CA PRO A 6 10.67 2.47 15.17
C PRO A 6 11.83 2.34 14.17
N GLY A 7 12.15 3.46 13.52
CA GLY A 7 13.24 3.56 12.56
C GLY A 7 12.77 4.08 11.20
N ALA A 8 13.72 4.33 10.29
CA ALA A 8 13.41 4.76 8.94
C ALA A 8 12.73 3.64 8.15
N ALA A 9 11.75 4.00 7.29
CA ALA A 9 11.03 3.07 6.43
C ALA A 9 11.98 2.19 5.59
N LEU A 10 13.10 2.78 5.13
CA LEU A 10 14.13 2.11 4.37
C LEU A 10 14.64 0.83 5.05
N ARG A 11 14.78 0.80 6.38
CA ARG A 11 15.33 -0.37 7.11
C ARG A 11 14.49 -1.64 6.92
N TYR A 12 13.21 -1.49 6.61
CA TYR A 12 12.25 -2.58 6.42
C TYR A 12 12.13 -3.03 4.96
N LEU A 13 12.87 -2.40 4.03
CA LEU A 13 12.86 -2.74 2.61
C LEU A 13 13.95 -3.75 2.29
N GLU A 14 13.59 -4.85 1.63
CA GLU A 14 14.51 -5.95 1.29
C GLU A 14 15.57 -5.55 0.25
N VAL A 15 15.20 -4.66 -0.69
CA VAL A 15 16.04 -4.36 -1.88
C VAL A 15 17.06 -3.24 -1.62
N ILE A 16 16.72 -2.27 -0.78
CA ILE A 16 17.52 -1.04 -0.56
C ILE A 16 17.81 -0.74 0.90
N GLY A 17 17.40 -1.63 1.79
CA GLY A 17 17.64 -1.49 3.22
C GLY A 17 18.06 -2.79 3.85
N GLU A 18 17.73 -2.94 5.12
CA GLU A 18 18.16 -4.07 5.93
C GLU A 18 17.19 -5.26 5.88
N GLY A 19 16.03 -5.12 5.22
CA GLY A 19 15.00 -6.15 5.18
C GLY A 19 14.47 -6.55 6.56
N ARG A 20 14.50 -5.63 7.54
CA ARG A 20 14.06 -5.95 8.91
C ARG A 20 12.58 -6.35 8.92
N PRO A 21 12.19 -7.37 9.70
CA PRO A 21 10.78 -7.71 9.86
C PRO A 21 10.05 -6.63 10.69
N LEU A 22 8.73 -6.55 10.51
CA LEU A 22 7.87 -5.84 11.46
C LEU A 22 7.65 -6.72 12.69
N GLU A 23 8.16 -6.28 13.84
CA GLU A 23 8.13 -7.03 15.10
C GLU A 23 6.86 -6.73 15.92
N HIS A 24 6.29 -5.53 15.76
CA HIS A 24 5.10 -5.10 16.47
C HIS A 24 3.89 -4.96 15.53
N PRO A 25 2.69 -5.37 15.96
CA PRO A 25 1.46 -5.11 15.21
C PRO A 25 1.32 -3.61 14.88
N PRO A 26 0.99 -3.25 13.63
CA PRO A 26 0.60 -1.89 13.28
C PRO A 26 -0.63 -1.42 14.06
N LEU A 27 -0.80 -0.10 14.15
CA LEU A 27 -2.11 0.45 14.55
C LEU A 27 -3.20 -0.10 13.61
N PRO A 28 -4.37 -0.51 14.16
CA PRO A 28 -5.48 -0.96 13.33
C PRO A 28 -5.97 0.18 12.44
N PHE A 29 -6.32 -0.14 11.21
CA PHE A 29 -6.88 0.84 10.27
C PHE A 29 -7.94 0.21 9.37
N ILE A 30 -8.77 1.07 8.80
CA ILE A 30 -9.78 0.74 7.80
C ILE A 30 -9.32 1.35 6.48
N ALA A 31 -9.34 0.57 5.41
CA ALA A 31 -9.06 1.05 4.07
C ALA A 31 -10.39 1.35 3.35
N ILE A 32 -10.48 2.51 2.70
CA ILE A 32 -11.66 2.94 1.93
C ILE A 32 -11.14 3.32 0.53
N PRO A 33 -11.07 2.37 -0.42
CA PRO A 33 -10.60 2.66 -1.77
C PRO A 33 -11.59 3.58 -2.49
N THR A 34 -11.05 4.60 -3.17
CA THR A 34 -11.84 5.55 -3.98
C THR A 34 -11.55 5.41 -5.47
N THR A 35 -10.82 4.35 -5.85
CA THR A 35 -10.54 3.96 -7.24
C THR A 35 -10.76 2.46 -7.39
N ALA A 36 -11.10 2.02 -8.60
CA ALA A 36 -11.27 0.60 -8.93
C ALA A 36 -10.00 0.11 -9.65
N GLY A 37 -8.92 -0.15 -8.90
CA GLY A 37 -7.60 -0.46 -9.46
C GLY A 37 -6.74 -1.35 -8.58
N THR A 38 -5.84 -0.71 -7.82
CA THR A 38 -4.67 -1.34 -7.19
C THR A 38 -4.96 -2.53 -6.28
N GLY A 39 -6.17 -2.64 -5.75
CA GLY A 39 -6.55 -3.64 -4.74
C GLY A 39 -5.74 -3.54 -3.44
N ALA A 40 -5.00 -2.43 -3.24
CA ALA A 40 -4.06 -2.26 -2.14
C ALA A 40 -4.71 -2.46 -0.77
N GLU A 41 -6.00 -2.14 -0.66
CA GLU A 41 -6.85 -2.33 0.50
C GLU A 41 -6.99 -3.79 0.95
N MET A 42 -6.58 -4.77 0.13
CA MET A 42 -6.58 -6.20 0.49
C MET A 42 -5.20 -6.85 0.35
N THR A 43 -4.12 -6.07 0.26
CA THR A 43 -2.76 -6.61 0.13
C THR A 43 -1.91 -6.40 1.39
N ARG A 44 -0.83 -7.17 1.47
CA ARG A 44 0.20 -7.09 2.53
C ARG A 44 1.37 -6.19 2.14
N ASN A 45 1.22 -5.41 1.07
CA ASN A 45 2.32 -4.74 0.39
C ASN A 45 2.14 -3.22 0.47
N ALA A 46 3.24 -2.51 0.74
CA ALA A 46 3.35 -1.09 0.50
C ALA A 46 4.50 -0.84 -0.46
N VAL A 47 4.23 -0.21 -1.61
CA VAL A 47 5.27 0.17 -2.57
C VAL A 47 5.76 1.57 -2.22
N LEU A 48 7.05 1.69 -1.93
CA LEU A 48 7.72 2.93 -1.55
C LEU A 48 8.73 3.31 -2.64
N HIS A 49 8.65 4.55 -3.11
CA HIS A 49 9.66 5.11 -4.00
C HIS A 49 10.80 5.71 -3.16
N SER A 50 12.03 5.29 -3.45
CA SER A 50 13.25 5.86 -2.87
C SER A 50 13.93 6.76 -3.90
N PRO A 51 13.87 8.09 -3.75
CA PRO A 51 14.52 9.02 -4.69
C PRO A 51 16.04 8.85 -4.76
N GLU A 52 16.69 8.61 -3.61
CA GLU A 52 18.15 8.42 -3.51
C GLU A 52 18.62 7.23 -4.36
N HIS A 53 17.98 6.08 -4.18
CA HIS A 53 18.25 4.86 -4.94
C HIS A 53 17.58 4.82 -6.33
N ARG A 54 16.77 5.82 -6.67
CA ARG A 54 15.98 5.93 -7.92
C ARG A 54 15.17 4.66 -8.25
N LEU A 55 14.59 4.01 -7.24
CA LEU A 55 13.84 2.76 -7.42
C LEU A 55 12.60 2.66 -6.55
N LYS A 56 11.67 1.81 -6.98
CA LYS A 56 10.48 1.42 -6.22
C LYS A 56 10.76 0.09 -5.51
N ALA A 57 10.63 0.08 -4.19
CA ALA A 57 10.79 -1.12 -3.37
C ALA A 57 9.49 -1.42 -2.62
N SER A 58 9.26 -2.69 -2.30
CA SER A 58 8.04 -3.13 -1.62
C SER A 58 8.37 -3.53 -0.18
N LEU A 59 7.68 -2.93 0.78
CA LEU A 59 7.61 -3.41 2.16
C LEU A 59 6.46 -4.42 2.24
N ARG A 60 6.73 -5.62 2.75
CA ARG A 60 5.75 -6.71 2.80
C ARG A 60 5.67 -7.30 4.18
N SER A 61 4.46 -7.48 4.72
CA SER A 61 4.27 -8.20 5.97
C SER A 61 2.81 -8.65 6.13
N PRO A 62 2.56 -9.86 6.65
CA PRO A 62 1.21 -10.29 7.04
C PRO A 62 0.52 -9.34 8.01
N LEU A 63 1.28 -8.57 8.80
CA LEU A 63 0.75 -7.61 9.77
C LEU A 63 0.18 -6.34 9.14
N MET A 64 0.37 -6.13 7.83
CA MET A 64 -0.03 -4.88 7.15
C MET A 64 -1.45 -4.89 6.58
N LEU A 65 -2.17 -6.01 6.71
CA LEU A 65 -3.55 -6.05 6.25
C LEU A 65 -4.43 -5.08 7.04
N PRO A 66 -5.33 -4.34 6.37
CA PRO A 66 -6.35 -3.56 7.08
C PRO A 66 -7.25 -4.48 7.92
N ARG A 67 -7.86 -3.91 8.97
CA ARG A 67 -8.90 -4.64 9.73
C ARG A 67 -10.15 -4.84 8.91
N ILE A 68 -10.49 -3.84 8.11
CA ILE A 68 -11.66 -3.77 7.24
C ILE A 68 -11.23 -3.03 5.98
N ALA A 69 -11.65 -3.51 4.81
CA ALA A 69 -11.75 -2.66 3.63
C ALA A 69 -13.24 -2.40 3.35
N LEU A 70 -13.61 -1.12 3.30
CA LEU A 70 -14.96 -0.69 2.98
C LEU A 70 -15.02 -0.28 1.51
N VAL A 71 -15.50 -1.18 0.67
CA VAL A 71 -15.58 -0.97 -0.79
C VAL A 71 -16.95 -0.40 -1.13
N ASP A 72 -17.00 0.90 -1.39
CA ASP A 72 -18.20 1.62 -1.80
C ASP A 72 -18.03 2.19 -3.23
N PRO A 73 -18.72 1.65 -4.25
CA PRO A 73 -18.62 2.14 -5.62
C PRO A 73 -18.99 3.62 -5.78
N GLU A 74 -19.82 4.19 -4.90
CA GLU A 74 -20.21 5.61 -4.98
C GLU A 74 -19.00 6.54 -4.82
N THR A 75 -18.00 6.12 -4.04
CA THR A 75 -16.75 6.86 -3.86
C THR A 75 -15.88 6.94 -5.12
N THR A 76 -16.21 6.15 -6.16
CA THR A 76 -15.48 6.14 -7.43
C THR A 76 -16.12 7.01 -8.52
N LEU A 77 -17.33 7.53 -8.29
CA LEU A 77 -18.13 8.20 -9.33
C LEU A 77 -17.52 9.54 -9.80
N THR A 78 -16.69 10.17 -8.98
CA THR A 78 -16.03 11.45 -9.30
C THR A 78 -14.64 11.27 -9.92
N VAL A 79 -14.20 10.02 -10.17
CA VAL A 79 -12.89 9.76 -10.76
C VAL A 79 -12.89 10.20 -12.23
N PRO A 80 -11.92 11.03 -12.67
CA PRO A 80 -11.84 11.47 -14.06
C PRO A 80 -11.69 10.30 -15.04
N PRO A 81 -12.30 10.37 -16.24
CA PRO A 81 -12.26 9.26 -17.21
C PRO A 81 -10.86 8.70 -17.52
N PRO A 82 -9.79 9.52 -17.68
CA PRO A 82 -8.44 8.97 -17.91
C PRO A 82 -7.91 8.16 -16.72
N VAL A 83 -8.26 8.55 -15.50
CA VAL A 83 -7.84 7.84 -14.28
C VAL A 83 -8.64 6.55 -14.14
N THR A 84 -9.95 6.58 -14.40
CA THR A 84 -10.81 5.39 -14.41
C THR A 84 -10.28 4.33 -15.38
N ALA A 85 -9.88 4.73 -16.59
CA ALA A 85 -9.29 3.83 -17.56
C ALA A 85 -7.95 3.26 -17.07
N ALA A 86 -7.06 4.11 -16.53
CA ALA A 86 -5.76 3.69 -16.03
C ALA A 86 -5.87 2.71 -14.85
N THR A 87 -6.72 2.99 -13.87
CA THR A 87 -6.94 2.10 -12.72
C THR A 87 -7.66 0.83 -13.13
N GLY A 88 -8.59 0.90 -14.09
CA GLY A 88 -9.23 -0.30 -14.64
C GLY A 88 -8.24 -1.23 -15.36
N MET A 89 -7.26 -0.67 -16.08
CA MET A 89 -6.17 -1.45 -16.67
C MET A 89 -5.25 -2.06 -15.61
N ASP A 90 -4.93 -1.31 -14.55
CA ASP A 90 -4.16 -1.81 -13.40
C ASP A 90 -4.87 -2.99 -12.71
N ALA A 91 -6.20 -2.96 -12.57
CA ALA A 91 -6.97 -4.08 -12.04
C ALA A 91 -6.96 -5.34 -12.94
N LEU A 92 -6.75 -5.17 -14.25
CA LEU A 92 -6.74 -6.27 -15.21
C LEU A 92 -5.39 -7.00 -15.26
N THR A 93 -4.30 -6.32 -14.90
CA THR A 93 -2.91 -6.79 -15.04
C THR A 93 -2.33 -7.35 -13.75
#